data_AF-A0A6A4ZLT0-F1
#
_entry.id   AF-A0A6A4ZLT0-F1
#
_cell.length_a   1.000
_cell.length_b   1.000
_cell.length_c   1.000
_cell.angle_alpha   90.00
_cell.angle_beta   90.00
_cell.angle_gamma   90.00
#
_symmetry.space_group_name_H-M   'P 1'
#
loop_
_entity.id
_entity.type
_entity.pdbx_description
1 polymer ?
#
loop_
_entity_poly.entity_id
_entity_poly.type
_entity_poly.pdbx_seq_one_letter_code
_entity_poly.pdbx_strand_id
1 'polypeptide(L)'
;GMKNKQYTEVRKAIIEMVLTTDLSVHLQLVGSLKTALLSQNKNDVMESPMMMMKIIIKCADIGHSSKATLLHARWSELIIEEFFLQGDDEKELGMEISPFMNRGSENSAKNQVGFFEFIILPFFDVVAEIVFTPGFKPILDQVHSNYNMWKKAEMLQLKNIKDILDQVFFVDEHRTGSTQVNRTSFAPRHTGHGLPSSPTSSGGHSPGHSHTSMTMGSTAPPPLLESTAEDMGETPPPTLSIPTTIAVASSAPPPAIPAPNV
;
A
#
# COMPACT_ATOMS: atom_id res chain seq x y z
N GLY A 1 39.42 12.41 1.49
CA GLY A 1 38.44 11.64 0.69
C GLY A 1 38.56 10.15 1.01
N MET A 2 37.53 9.36 0.69
CA MET A 2 37.51 7.90 0.87
C MET A 2 38.55 7.20 -0.02
N LYS A 3 39.19 6.11 0.44
CA LYS A 3 40.17 5.36 -0.38
C LYS A 3 39.46 4.55 -1.48
N ASN A 4 40.11 4.30 -2.61
CA ASN A 4 39.53 3.56 -3.76
C ASN A 4 38.90 2.23 -3.37
N LYS A 5 39.58 1.40 -2.56
CA LYS A 5 39.02 0.13 -2.08
C LYS A 5 37.72 0.31 -1.29
N GLN A 6 37.70 1.27 -0.36
CA GLN A 6 36.51 1.57 0.44
C GLN A 6 35.37 2.09 -0.42
N TYR A 7 35.67 2.94 -1.41
CA TYR A 7 34.68 3.42 -2.37
C TYR A 7 34.03 2.27 -3.15
N THR A 8 34.83 1.33 -3.65
CA THR A 8 34.31 0.17 -4.38
C THR A 8 33.40 -0.70 -3.52
N GLU A 9 33.78 -0.99 -2.27
CA GLU A 9 32.96 -1.79 -1.36
C GLU A 9 31.65 -1.08 -0.99
N VAL A 10 31.70 0.21 -0.68
CA VAL A 10 30.50 1.00 -0.36
C VAL A 10 29.58 1.10 -1.58
N ARG A 11 30.14 1.34 -2.77
CA ARG A 11 29.36 1.38 -4.01
C ARG A 11 28.67 0.03 -4.25
N LYS A 12 29.37 -1.08 -4.08
CA LYS A 12 28.80 -2.43 -4.21
C LYS A 12 27.65 -2.64 -3.23
N ALA A 13 27.84 -2.28 -1.96
CA ALA A 13 26.80 -2.38 -0.93
C ALA A 13 25.55 -1.55 -1.27
N ILE A 14 25.73 -0.30 -1.71
CA ILE A 14 24.62 0.57 -2.12
C ILE A 14 23.85 -0.05 -3.29
N ILE A 15 24.55 -0.53 -4.31
CA ILE A 15 23.92 -1.18 -5.46
C ILE A 15 23.09 -2.39 -5.00
N GLU A 16 23.66 -3.25 -4.16
CA GLU A 16 22.95 -4.43 -3.66
C GLU A 16 21.73 -4.08 -2.78
N MET A 17 21.82 -3.04 -1.96
CA MET A 17 20.68 -2.56 -1.16
C MET A 17 19.56 -2.02 -2.04
N VAL A 18 19.88 -1.16 -3.02
CA VAL A 18 18.89 -0.60 -3.95
C VAL A 18 18.25 -1.68 -4.80
N LEU A 19 19.01 -2.62 -5.35
CA LEU A 19 18.43 -3.73 -6.13
C LEU A 19 17.50 -4.61 -5.28
N THR A 20 17.77 -4.71 -3.98
CA THR A 20 16.90 -5.47 -3.08
C THR A 20 15.59 -4.75 -2.79
N THR A 21 15.46 -3.43 -3.04
CA THR A 21 14.17 -2.71 -2.88
C THR A 21 13.13 -3.08 -3.93
N ASP A 22 13.52 -3.71 -5.04
CA ASP A 22 12.58 -4.24 -6.01
C ASP A 22 11.65 -5.31 -5.38
N LEU A 23 10.34 -5.17 -5.58
CA LEU A 23 9.34 -6.14 -5.13
C LEU A 23 9.35 -7.42 -5.96
N SER A 24 9.88 -7.41 -7.19
CA SER A 24 9.99 -8.61 -8.04
C SER A 24 10.86 -9.71 -7.41
N VAL A 25 11.85 -9.31 -6.61
CA VAL A 25 12.76 -10.22 -5.89
C VAL A 25 12.37 -10.44 -4.42
N HIS A 26 11.30 -9.78 -3.94
CA HIS A 26 10.86 -9.82 -2.54
C HIS A 26 10.64 -11.25 -2.03
N LEU A 27 9.93 -12.06 -2.80
CA LEU A 27 9.61 -13.43 -2.41
C LEU A 27 10.83 -14.35 -2.38
N GLN A 28 11.87 -14.05 -3.17
CA GLN A 28 13.14 -14.79 -3.11
C GLN A 28 13.86 -14.52 -1.79
N LEU A 29 13.89 -13.25 -1.35
CA LEU A 29 14.43 -12.89 -0.04
C LEU A 29 13.62 -13.55 1.09
N VAL A 30 12.29 -13.41 1.10
CA VAL A 30 11.42 -14.04 2.10
C VAL A 30 11.62 -15.55 2.15
N GLY A 31 11.70 -16.22 1.00
CA GLY A 31 11.97 -17.65 0.91
C GLY A 31 13.31 -18.03 1.53
N SER A 32 14.37 -17.29 1.21
CA SER A 32 15.71 -17.50 1.79
C SER A 32 15.71 -17.38 3.31
N LEU A 33 15.00 -16.37 3.85
CA LEU A 33 14.84 -16.18 5.29
C LEU A 33 14.07 -17.35 5.91
N LYS A 34 12.94 -17.76 5.30
CA LYS A 34 12.16 -18.90 5.79
C LYS A 34 12.98 -20.19 5.80
N THR A 35 13.80 -20.43 4.78
CA THR A 35 14.72 -21.57 4.76
C THR A 35 15.73 -21.52 5.90
N ALA A 36 16.33 -20.35 6.19
CA ALA A 36 17.24 -20.18 7.31
C ALA A 36 16.58 -20.41 8.67
N LEU A 37 15.30 -20.01 8.81
CA LEU A 37 14.51 -20.27 10.02
C LEU A 37 14.23 -21.76 10.20
N LEU A 38 13.81 -22.46 9.14
CA LEU A 38 13.48 -23.89 9.18
C LEU A 38 14.71 -24.78 9.41
N SER A 39 15.86 -24.40 8.85
CA SER A 39 17.12 -25.14 9.06
C SER A 39 17.74 -24.88 10.44
N GLN A 40 17.17 -23.98 11.24
CA GLN A 40 17.74 -23.47 12.50
C GLN A 40 19.15 -22.88 12.35
N ASN A 41 19.58 -22.59 11.11
CA ASN A 41 20.85 -21.92 10.83
C ASN A 41 20.60 -20.43 10.56
N LYS A 42 20.35 -19.68 11.63
CA LYS A 42 20.15 -18.21 11.56
C LYS A 42 21.46 -17.45 11.33
N ASN A 43 22.61 -18.09 11.54
CA ASN A 43 23.93 -17.45 11.48
C ASN A 43 24.25 -16.93 10.08
N ASP A 44 23.87 -17.66 9.02
CA ASP A 44 24.08 -17.23 7.63
C ASP A 44 23.39 -15.87 7.32
N VAL A 45 22.32 -15.56 8.05
CA VAL A 45 21.61 -14.28 7.95
C VAL A 45 22.21 -13.24 8.91
N MET A 46 22.39 -13.60 10.19
CA MET A 46 22.81 -12.67 11.23
C MET A 46 24.28 -12.26 11.14
N GLU A 47 25.15 -13.15 10.68
CA GLU A 47 26.59 -12.90 10.54
C GLU A 47 26.96 -12.30 9.19
N SER A 48 26.00 -12.23 8.25
CA SER A 48 26.18 -11.59 6.94
C SER A 48 25.77 -10.12 6.99
N PRO A 49 26.72 -9.15 7.00
CA PRO A 49 26.38 -7.73 7.08
C PRO A 49 25.55 -7.28 5.88
N MET A 50 25.78 -7.85 4.71
CA MET A 50 25.02 -7.54 3.50
C MET A 50 23.57 -8.02 3.60
N MET A 51 23.34 -9.22 4.13
CA MET A 51 21.98 -9.74 4.33
C MET A 51 21.23 -8.87 5.35
N MET A 52 21.88 -8.50 6.46
CA MET A 52 21.32 -7.58 7.45
C MET A 52 20.94 -6.23 6.84
N MET A 53 21.83 -5.62 6.05
CA MET A 53 21.55 -4.36 5.36
C MET A 53 20.37 -4.47 4.39
N LYS A 54 20.28 -5.58 3.65
CA LYS A 54 19.15 -5.89 2.75
C LYS A 54 17.82 -6.00 3.51
N ILE A 55 17.81 -6.67 4.65
CA ILE A 55 16.61 -6.78 5.50
C ILE A 55 16.21 -5.41 6.05
N ILE A 56 17.18 -4.64 6.57
CA ILE A 56 16.91 -3.31 7.15
C ILE A 56 16.37 -2.35 6.10
N ILE A 57 16.96 -2.30 4.90
CA ILE A 57 16.48 -1.38 3.86
C ILE A 57 15.09 -1.78 3.38
N LYS A 58 14.78 -3.07 3.27
CA LYS A 58 13.42 -3.55 2.96
C LYS A 58 12.43 -3.18 4.07
N CYS A 59 12.78 -3.38 5.35
CA CYS A 59 11.96 -2.94 6.47
C CYS A 59 11.66 -1.44 6.42
N ALA A 60 12.63 -0.63 5.98
CA ALA A 60 12.43 0.82 5.82
C ALA A 60 11.51 1.16 4.64
N ASP A 61 11.73 0.52 3.49
CA ASP A 61 11.01 0.72 2.21
C ASP A 61 9.51 0.44 2.36
N ILE A 62 9.14 -0.73 2.90
CA ILE A 62 7.74 -1.10 3.19
C ILE A 62 7.33 -0.77 4.65
N GLY A 63 8.10 0.09 5.32
CA GLY A 63 7.95 0.38 6.74
C GLY A 63 6.73 1.23 7.10
N HIS A 64 6.02 1.81 6.11
CA HIS A 64 4.76 2.51 6.39
C HIS A 64 3.70 1.57 7.00
N SER A 65 3.77 0.27 6.68
CA SER A 65 2.88 -0.77 7.21
C SER A 65 2.96 -0.95 8.74
N SER A 66 4.11 -0.61 9.34
CA SER A 66 4.37 -0.76 10.77
C SER A 66 4.33 0.55 11.55
N LYS A 67 3.95 1.67 10.92
CA LYS A 67 3.83 2.96 11.61
C LYS A 67 2.55 3.02 12.44
N ALA A 68 2.51 3.98 13.36
CA ALA A 68 1.27 4.33 14.06
C ALA A 68 0.13 4.54 13.05
N THR A 69 -1.07 4.09 13.42
CA THR A 69 -2.21 3.92 12.51
C THR A 69 -2.56 5.15 11.68
N LEU A 70 -2.51 6.36 12.26
CA LEU A 70 -2.78 7.60 11.52
C LEU A 70 -1.70 7.91 10.47
N LEU A 71 -0.43 7.63 10.79
CA LEU A 71 0.67 7.83 9.84
C LEU A 71 0.62 6.79 8.73
N HIS A 72 0.29 5.54 9.07
CA HIS A 72 0.06 4.49 8.08
C HIS A 72 -1.05 4.89 7.10
N ALA A 73 -2.21 5.34 7.62
CA ALA A 73 -3.34 5.80 6.83
C ALA A 73 -2.94 6.90 5.83
N ARG A 74 -2.15 7.89 6.29
CA ARG A 74 -1.67 8.97 5.44
C ARG A 74 -0.73 8.47 4.33
N TRP A 75 0.19 7.56 4.62
CA TRP A 75 1.06 6.99 3.59
C TRP A 75 0.27 6.15 2.58
N SER A 76 -0.72 5.39 3.04
CA SER A 76 -1.61 4.63 2.16
C SER A 76 -2.45 5.52 1.25
N GLU A 77 -2.96 6.65 1.74
CA GLU A 77 -3.65 7.65 0.93
C GLU A 77 -2.73 8.21 -0.18
N LEU A 78 -1.49 8.56 0.17
CA LEU A 78 -0.53 9.14 -0.77
C LEU A 78 -0.15 8.17 -1.90
N ILE A 79 0.16 6.92 -1.58
CA ILE A 79 0.52 5.92 -2.61
C ILE A 79 -0.67 5.57 -3.50
N ILE A 80 -1.88 5.52 -2.93
CA ILE A 80 -3.11 5.26 -3.72
C ILE A 80 -3.40 6.43 -4.66
N GLU A 81 -3.18 7.69 -4.24
CA GLU A 81 -3.34 8.83 -5.15
C GLU A 81 -2.26 8.83 -6.25
N GLU A 82 -1.00 8.50 -5.93
CA GLU A 82 0.06 8.36 -6.93
C GLU A 82 -0.31 7.31 -8.00
N PHE A 83 -0.83 6.17 -7.56
CA PHE A 83 -1.37 5.13 -8.42
C PHE A 83 -2.48 5.63 -9.34
N PHE A 84 -3.42 6.42 -8.81
CA PHE A 84 -4.49 6.97 -9.64
C PHE A 84 -4.00 8.02 -10.64
N LEU A 85 -3.04 8.85 -10.26
CA LEU A 85 -2.44 9.81 -11.18
C LEU A 85 -1.76 9.09 -12.36
N GLN A 86 -1.04 8.00 -12.11
CA GLN A 86 -0.49 7.18 -13.19
C GLN A 86 -1.59 6.63 -14.10
N GLY A 87 -2.69 6.11 -13.53
CA GLY A 87 -3.79 5.57 -14.32
C GLY A 87 -4.53 6.63 -15.16
N ASP A 88 -4.60 7.86 -14.65
CA ASP A 88 -5.14 9.00 -15.39
C ASP A 88 -4.24 9.36 -16.59
N ASP A 89 -2.91 9.38 -16.39
CA ASP A 89 -1.93 9.61 -17.45
C ASP A 89 -1.98 8.50 -18.52
N GLU A 90 -2.04 7.22 -18.10
CA GLU A 90 -2.17 6.07 -19.01
C GLU A 90 -3.45 6.19 -19.86
N LYS A 91 -4.56 6.58 -19.25
CA LYS A 91 -5.82 6.80 -19.95
C LYS A 91 -5.75 7.96 -20.95
N GLU A 92 -5.11 9.07 -20.59
CA GLU A 92 -4.92 10.23 -21.48
C GLU A 92 -4.06 9.86 -22.70
N LEU A 93 -3.04 9.03 -22.48
CA LEU A 93 -2.17 8.52 -23.54
C LEU A 93 -2.82 7.40 -24.38
N GLY A 94 -4.04 6.97 -24.06
CA GLY A 94 -4.74 5.88 -24.75
C GLY A 94 -4.13 4.49 -24.50
N MET A 95 -3.41 4.33 -23.38
CA MET A 95 -2.83 3.07 -22.94
C MET A 95 -3.84 2.26 -22.13
N GLU A 96 -3.59 0.95 -22.01
CA GLU A 96 -4.31 0.13 -21.03
C GLU A 96 -3.92 0.60 -19.62
N ILE A 97 -4.92 0.93 -18.80
CA ILE A 97 -4.67 1.38 -17.42
C ILE A 97 -4.12 0.20 -16.61
N SER A 98 -2.95 0.41 -16.02
CA SER A 98 -2.29 -0.52 -15.13
C SER A 98 -3.24 -0.94 -14.00
N PRO A 99 -3.22 -2.20 -13.57
CA PRO A 99 -4.15 -2.59 -12.53
C PRO A 99 -3.89 -1.84 -11.22
N PHE A 100 -4.95 -1.68 -10.44
CA PHE A 100 -5.02 -0.83 -9.24
C PHE A 100 -4.98 0.68 -9.51
N MET A 101 -4.59 1.11 -10.72
CA MET A 101 -4.42 2.54 -11.06
C MET A 101 -5.72 3.21 -11.53
N ASN A 102 -6.77 2.42 -11.78
CA ASN A 102 -8.05 2.96 -12.20
C ASN A 102 -8.91 3.41 -11.02
N ARG A 103 -8.94 4.72 -10.74
CA ARG A 103 -9.84 5.32 -9.73
C ARG A 103 -11.32 5.10 -10.00
N GLY A 104 -11.71 4.85 -11.26
CA GLY A 104 -13.11 4.53 -11.64
C GLY A 104 -13.57 3.13 -11.23
N SER A 105 -12.65 2.23 -10.89
CA SER A 105 -12.93 0.87 -10.42
C SER A 105 -12.20 0.55 -9.12
N GLU A 106 -12.07 1.56 -8.25
CA GLU A 106 -11.31 1.45 -7.00
C GLU A 106 -11.85 0.34 -6.07
N ASN A 107 -10.93 -0.37 -5.43
CA ASN A 107 -11.21 -1.25 -4.30
C ASN A 107 -10.01 -1.27 -3.33
N SER A 108 -9.76 -0.13 -2.72
CA SER A 108 -8.59 0.11 -1.86
C SER A 108 -8.53 -0.84 -0.67
N ALA A 109 -9.67 -1.18 -0.05
CA ALA A 109 -9.69 -2.12 1.07
C ALA A 109 -9.16 -3.50 0.66
N LYS A 110 -9.72 -4.10 -0.40
CA LYS A 110 -9.27 -5.41 -0.89
C LYS A 110 -7.82 -5.39 -1.36
N ASN A 111 -7.42 -4.32 -2.06
CA ASN A 111 -6.05 -4.18 -2.56
C ASN A 111 -5.04 -4.10 -1.41
N GLN A 112 -5.34 -3.33 -0.35
CA GLN A 112 -4.46 -3.23 0.83
C GLN A 112 -4.44 -4.53 1.64
N VAL A 113 -5.57 -5.24 1.81
CA VAL A 113 -5.60 -6.57 2.43
C VAL A 113 -4.64 -7.53 1.70
N GLY A 114 -4.74 -7.60 0.36
CA GLY A 114 -3.84 -8.41 -0.45
C GLY A 114 -2.37 -7.99 -0.30
N PHE A 115 -2.07 -6.69 -0.31
CA PHE A 115 -0.71 -6.21 -0.09
C PHE A 115 -0.14 -6.69 1.25
N PHE A 116 -0.93 -6.65 2.32
CA PHE A 116 -0.49 -7.16 3.62
C PHE A 116 -0.28 -8.68 3.62
N GLU A 117 -1.23 -9.45 3.08
CA GLU A 117 -1.17 -10.91 3.07
C GLU A 117 0.00 -11.47 2.22
N PHE A 118 0.30 -10.83 1.09
CA PHE A 118 1.29 -11.34 0.14
C PHE A 118 2.69 -10.72 0.30
N ILE A 119 2.80 -9.47 0.75
CA ILE A 119 4.08 -8.74 0.83
C ILE A 119 4.49 -8.52 2.28
N ILE A 120 3.65 -7.88 3.08
CA ILE A 120 4.03 -7.39 4.40
C ILE A 120 4.17 -8.52 5.43
N LEU A 121 3.10 -9.26 5.70
CA LEU A 121 3.07 -10.27 6.77
C LEU A 121 4.14 -11.35 6.57
N PRO A 122 4.28 -11.98 5.38
CA PRO A 122 5.31 -13.01 5.18
C PRO A 122 6.74 -12.53 5.44
N PHE A 123 7.02 -11.24 5.24
CA PHE A 123 8.32 -10.64 5.47
C PHE A 123 8.51 -10.22 6.92
N PHE A 124 7.57 -9.47 7.51
CA PHE A 124 7.69 -9.01 8.89
C PHE A 124 7.67 -10.17 9.90
N ASP A 125 6.88 -11.23 9.66
CA ASP A 125 6.85 -12.41 10.51
C ASP A 125 8.22 -13.10 10.55
N VAL A 126 8.82 -13.37 9.38
CA VAL A 126 10.11 -14.08 9.32
C VAL A 126 11.26 -13.22 9.86
N VAL A 127 11.22 -11.90 9.65
CA VAL A 127 12.21 -10.98 10.22
C VAL A 127 12.10 -10.93 11.75
N ALA A 128 10.88 -10.90 12.28
CA ALA A 128 10.63 -10.92 13.72
C ALA A 128 11.22 -12.16 14.38
N GLU A 129 11.20 -13.32 13.71
CA GLU A 129 11.71 -14.60 14.22
C GLU A 129 13.23 -14.76 14.09
N ILE A 130 13.86 -14.16 13.07
CA ILE A 130 15.29 -14.38 12.78
C ILE A 130 16.19 -13.30 13.38
N VAL A 131 15.86 -12.03 13.16
CA VAL A 131 16.89 -10.96 13.17
C VAL A 131 16.86 -10.12 14.44
N PHE A 132 15.66 -9.82 14.94
CA PHE A 132 15.45 -8.74 15.91
C PHE A 132 14.63 -9.17 17.13
N THR A 133 14.67 -10.46 17.49
CA THR A 133 13.98 -10.96 18.69
C THR A 133 14.63 -10.43 19.98
N PRO A 134 13.86 -9.98 21.00
CA PRO A 134 12.42 -9.71 21.02
C PRO A 134 12.05 -8.25 20.62
N GLY A 135 13.03 -7.38 20.37
CA GLY A 135 12.84 -5.94 20.13
C GLY A 135 11.97 -5.58 18.92
N PHE A 136 11.77 -6.50 17.98
CA PHE A 136 10.92 -6.31 16.80
C PHE A 136 9.42 -6.51 17.08
N LYS A 137 9.07 -7.18 18.18
CA LYS A 137 7.68 -7.54 18.46
C LYS A 137 6.72 -6.34 18.41
N PRO A 138 7.04 -5.16 19.00
CA PRO A 138 6.15 -4.01 18.91
C PRO A 138 5.91 -3.52 17.46
N ILE A 139 6.91 -3.67 16.58
CA ILE A 139 6.79 -3.34 15.16
C ILE A 139 5.82 -4.32 14.48
N LEU A 140 5.98 -5.62 14.73
CA LEU A 140 5.09 -6.65 14.20
C LEU A 140 3.65 -6.51 14.73
N ASP A 141 3.48 -6.22 16.02
CA ASP A 141 2.16 -5.98 16.61
C ASP A 141 1.46 -4.79 15.93
N GLN A 142 2.20 -3.71 15.62
CA GLN A 142 1.66 -2.55 14.90
C GLN A 142 1.31 -2.89 13.44
N VAL A 143 2.09 -3.74 12.75
CA VAL A 143 1.74 -4.27 11.42
C VAL A 143 0.40 -4.99 11.47
N HIS A 144 0.20 -5.90 12.41
CA HIS A 144 -1.07 -6.61 12.57
C HIS A 144 -2.22 -5.67 12.92
N SER A 145 -1.98 -4.66 13.75
CA SER A 145 -2.99 -3.65 14.06
C SER A 145 -3.47 -2.93 12.80
N ASN A 146 -2.54 -2.45 11.96
CA ASN A 146 -2.89 -1.77 10.71
C ASN A 146 -3.55 -2.71 9.69
N TYR A 147 -3.09 -3.96 9.59
CA TYR A 147 -3.73 -4.99 8.77
C TYR A 147 -5.20 -5.21 9.16
N ASN A 148 -5.48 -5.29 10.46
CA ASN A 148 -6.84 -5.47 10.98
C ASN A 148 -7.76 -4.28 10.65
N MET A 149 -7.22 -3.07 10.52
CA MET A 149 -7.99 -1.91 10.05
C MET A 149 -8.43 -2.11 8.59
N TRP A 150 -7.54 -2.58 7.72
CA TRP A 150 -7.92 -2.90 6.33
C TRP A 150 -8.90 -4.06 6.23
N LYS A 151 -8.75 -5.11 7.04
CA LYS A 151 -9.76 -6.18 7.14
C LYS A 151 -11.12 -5.65 7.59
N LYS A 152 -11.15 -4.71 8.53
CA LYS A 152 -12.39 -4.04 8.95
C LYS A 152 -13.02 -3.26 7.78
N ALA A 153 -12.22 -2.50 7.03
CA ALA A 153 -12.69 -1.78 5.85
C ALA A 153 -13.28 -2.74 4.78
N GLU A 154 -12.61 -3.87 4.53
CA GLU A 154 -13.08 -4.91 3.59
C GLU A 154 -14.39 -5.54 4.06
N MET A 155 -14.52 -5.86 5.36
CA MET A 155 -15.76 -6.40 5.94
C MET A 155 -16.93 -5.42 5.82
N LEU A 156 -16.66 -4.11 5.98
CA LEU A 156 -17.63 -3.04 5.77
C LEU A 156 -17.91 -2.77 4.28
N GLN A 157 -17.28 -3.51 3.36
CA GLN A 157 -17.41 -3.35 1.91
C GLN A 157 -17.06 -1.93 1.42
N LEU A 158 -16.19 -1.23 2.16
CA LEU A 158 -15.70 0.09 1.77
C LEU A 158 -14.70 -0.07 0.64
N LYS A 159 -14.96 0.58 -0.49
CA LYS A 159 -14.09 0.49 -1.67
C LYS A 159 -13.17 1.69 -1.81
N ASN A 160 -13.70 2.88 -1.56
CA ASN A 160 -13.01 4.14 -1.80
C ASN A 160 -12.15 4.55 -0.60
N ILE A 161 -10.93 5.02 -0.86
CA ILE A 161 -9.94 5.39 0.16
C ILE A 161 -10.49 6.46 1.11
N LYS A 162 -11.26 7.43 0.61
CA LYS A 162 -11.84 8.49 1.46
C LYS A 162 -12.79 7.92 2.51
N ASP A 163 -13.72 7.06 2.08
CA ASP A 163 -14.68 6.44 2.99
C ASP A 163 -13.98 5.53 4.00
N ILE A 164 -12.93 4.83 3.58
CA ILE A 164 -12.11 3.98 4.46
C ILE A 164 -11.42 4.84 5.53
N LEU A 165 -10.80 5.95 5.13
CA LEU A 165 -10.12 6.84 6.06
C LEU A 165 -11.10 7.39 7.11
N ASP A 166 -12.24 7.94 6.67
CA ASP A 166 -13.23 8.58 7.54
C ASP A 166 -13.88 7.55 8.51
N GLN A 167 -14.25 6.36 8.02
CA GLN A 167 -15.04 5.40 8.79
C GLN A 167 -14.22 4.35 9.54
N VAL A 168 -12.94 4.18 9.21
CA VAL A 168 -12.08 3.16 9.82
C VAL A 168 -10.89 3.78 10.53
N PHE A 169 -10.13 4.64 9.87
CA PHE A 169 -8.88 5.15 10.42
C PHE A 169 -9.04 6.40 11.31
N PHE A 170 -10.07 7.22 11.09
CA PHE A 170 -10.29 8.50 11.79
C PHE A 170 -11.53 8.52 12.70
N VAL A 171 -12.04 7.35 13.11
CA VAL A 171 -13.27 7.21 13.93
C VAL A 171 -13.21 7.99 15.24
N ASP A 172 -12.05 8.05 15.91
CA ASP A 172 -11.91 8.73 17.20
C ASP A 172 -11.85 10.26 17.09
N GLU A 173 -11.44 10.83 15.95
CA GLU A 173 -11.54 12.28 15.70
C GLU A 173 -13.00 12.75 15.61
N HIS A 174 -13.91 11.84 15.21
CA HIS A 174 -15.33 12.17 15.05
C HIS A 174 -16.13 11.97 16.35
N ARG A 175 -15.61 11.18 17.30
CA ARG A 175 -16.25 10.94 18.62
C ARG A 175 -15.81 11.93 19.69
N THR A 176 -14.63 12.52 19.54
CA THR A 176 -14.11 13.57 20.43
C THR A 176 -14.36 14.94 19.81
N GLY A 177 -15.55 15.50 20.06
CA GLY A 177 -15.81 16.89 19.72
C GLY A 177 -14.70 17.80 20.28
N SER A 178 -14.08 18.59 19.40
CA SER A 178 -13.03 19.58 19.68
C SER A 178 -11.67 19.05 20.12
N THR A 179 -10.75 18.89 19.18
CA THR A 179 -9.42 19.53 19.21
C THR A 179 -8.92 19.55 17.77
N GLN A 180 -8.83 20.74 17.14
CA GLN A 180 -8.17 20.87 15.85
C GLN A 180 -6.69 20.51 16.03
N VAL A 181 -6.33 19.26 15.74
CA VAL A 181 -4.94 18.93 15.43
C VAL A 181 -4.74 19.41 14.00
N ASN A 182 -3.94 20.46 13.84
CA ASN A 182 -3.59 21.00 12.54
C ASN A 182 -3.17 19.84 11.63
N ARG A 183 -3.93 19.61 10.55
CA ARG A 183 -3.42 18.91 9.37
C ARG A 183 -2.16 19.67 8.97
N THR A 184 -0.98 19.20 9.37
CA THR A 184 0.28 19.80 8.93
C THR A 184 0.41 19.49 7.46
N SER A 185 -0.14 20.37 6.62
CA SER A 185 0.11 20.40 5.19
C SER A 185 1.59 20.74 5.01
N PHE A 186 2.42 19.74 4.72
CA PHE A 186 3.68 20.01 4.08
C PHE A 186 3.37 20.25 2.59
N ALA A 187 2.94 21.46 2.28
CA ALA A 187 2.76 21.90 0.90
C ALA A 187 4.14 22.25 0.31
N PRO A 188 4.46 21.82 -0.94
CA PRO A 188 5.61 22.35 -1.65
C PRO A 188 5.46 23.86 -1.83
N ARG A 189 6.48 24.64 -1.47
CA ARG A 189 6.47 26.10 -1.65
C ARG A 189 6.44 26.44 -3.15
N HIS A 190 5.27 26.82 -3.67
CA HIS A 190 5.20 27.63 -4.88
C HIS A 190 5.32 29.11 -4.51
N THR A 191 6.42 29.72 -4.92
CA THR A 191 6.62 31.18 -4.87
C THR A 191 5.83 31.84 -5.99
N GLY A 192 4.81 32.62 -5.66
CA GLY A 192 4.08 33.45 -6.62
C GLY A 192 3.48 34.68 -5.93
N HIS A 193 4.08 35.84 -6.16
CA HIS A 193 3.59 37.15 -5.75
C HIS A 193 2.32 37.55 -6.53
N GLY A 194 1.31 38.13 -5.86
CA GLY A 194 0.21 38.84 -6.54
C GLY A 194 -0.97 39.20 -5.62
N LEU A 195 -1.26 40.51 -5.52
CA LEU A 195 -2.13 41.23 -4.57
C LEU A 195 -3.67 40.98 -4.63
N PRO A 196 -4.46 41.51 -3.65
CA PRO A 196 -5.86 41.14 -3.39
C PRO A 196 -6.89 42.18 -3.87
N SER A 197 -8.16 41.76 -4.01
CA SER A 197 -9.33 42.65 -3.95
C SER A 197 -10.61 41.89 -3.54
N SER A 198 -11.42 42.56 -2.72
CA SER A 198 -12.54 42.05 -1.90
C SER A 198 -13.94 42.20 -2.58
N PRO A 199 -15.10 42.17 -1.90
CA PRO A 199 -16.20 41.24 -2.20
C PRO A 199 -17.52 41.92 -2.65
N THR A 200 -18.47 41.17 -3.22
CA THR A 200 -19.87 41.62 -3.31
C THR A 200 -20.88 40.46 -3.21
N SER A 201 -22.08 40.83 -2.75
CA SER A 201 -23.09 40.06 -2.07
C SER A 201 -24.28 39.59 -2.92
N SER A 202 -25.05 38.66 -2.32
CA SER A 202 -26.53 38.63 -2.21
C SER A 202 -27.45 38.28 -3.41
N GLY A 203 -28.40 37.38 -3.11
CA GLY A 203 -29.67 37.11 -3.83
C GLY A 203 -29.78 35.61 -4.15
N GLY A 204 -30.68 34.78 -3.62
CA GLY A 204 -32.06 34.98 -3.17
C GLY A 204 -33.01 34.38 -4.22
N HIS A 205 -33.78 33.34 -3.83
CA HIS A 205 -35.05 32.81 -4.38
C HIS A 205 -35.07 31.28 -4.65
N SER A 206 -35.91 30.59 -3.86
CA SER A 206 -36.66 29.36 -4.19
C SER A 206 -38.14 29.76 -4.43
N PRO A 207 -39.14 28.86 -4.65
CA PRO A 207 -39.13 27.41 -4.91
C PRO A 207 -40.06 26.98 -6.09
N GLY A 208 -40.00 25.69 -6.47
CA GLY A 208 -40.96 25.06 -7.38
C GLY A 208 -41.14 23.56 -7.08
N HIS A 209 -42.37 23.17 -6.75
CA HIS A 209 -42.86 21.84 -6.39
C HIS A 209 -42.82 20.82 -7.55
N SER A 210 -42.68 19.51 -7.25
CA SER A 210 -43.78 18.52 -7.40
C SER A 210 -43.35 17.04 -7.33
N HIS A 211 -44.07 16.31 -6.46
CA HIS A 211 -44.65 14.95 -6.65
C HIS A 211 -43.81 13.64 -6.57
N THR A 212 -44.02 12.94 -5.43
CA THR A 212 -44.44 11.52 -5.22
C THR A 212 -43.84 10.38 -6.07
N SER A 213 -43.26 9.36 -5.41
CA SER A 213 -43.96 8.09 -5.08
C SER A 213 -43.02 7.07 -4.40
N MET A 214 -43.56 6.39 -3.38
CA MET A 214 -42.99 5.23 -2.67
C MET A 214 -42.94 3.99 -3.57
N THR A 215 -42.02 3.05 -3.31
CA THR A 215 -42.33 1.69 -2.79
C THR A 215 -41.09 0.84 -2.60
N MET A 216 -41.18 -0.04 -1.60
CA MET A 216 -40.17 -0.98 -1.11
C MET A 216 -40.08 -2.27 -1.94
N GLY A 217 -38.93 -2.92 -1.92
CA GLY A 217 -38.74 -4.27 -2.48
C GLY A 217 -37.48 -4.94 -1.93
N SER A 218 -37.65 -5.62 -0.79
CA SER A 218 -36.69 -6.51 -0.14
C SER A 218 -36.76 -7.90 -0.77
N THR A 219 -35.62 -8.50 -1.12
CA THR A 219 -35.47 -9.98 -1.18
C THR A 219 -34.01 -10.40 -0.96
N ALA A 220 -33.86 -11.35 -0.04
CA ALA A 220 -32.63 -11.98 0.45
C ALA A 220 -32.15 -13.14 -0.49
N PRO A 221 -30.98 -13.76 -0.24
CA PRO A 221 -30.26 -14.60 -1.20
C PRO A 221 -30.63 -16.11 -1.13
N PRO A 222 -30.25 -16.94 -2.12
CA PRO A 222 -30.37 -18.40 -2.04
C PRO A 222 -29.13 -19.08 -1.38
N PRO A 223 -29.23 -20.37 -0.98
CA PRO A 223 -28.50 -20.95 0.16
C PRO A 223 -27.24 -21.76 -0.19
N LEU A 224 -26.50 -22.08 0.89
CA LEU A 224 -25.38 -23.02 1.00
C LEU A 224 -25.79 -24.46 0.67
N LEU A 225 -24.89 -25.21 0.02
CA LEU A 225 -24.94 -26.68 -0.09
C LEU A 225 -23.64 -27.29 0.44
N GLU A 226 -23.80 -28.27 1.31
CA GLU A 226 -22.77 -29.12 1.93
C GLU A 226 -22.18 -30.16 0.95
N SER A 227 -20.87 -30.33 1.05
CA SER A 227 -20.10 -31.58 1.12
C SER A 227 -20.72 -32.88 0.58
N THR A 228 -20.11 -33.40 -0.49
CA THR A 228 -19.84 -34.85 -0.66
C THR A 228 -18.45 -35.03 -1.25
N ALA A 229 -17.62 -35.82 -0.57
CA ALA A 229 -16.29 -36.23 -0.99
C ALA A 229 -16.35 -37.45 -1.91
N GLU A 230 -15.69 -37.42 -3.06
CA GLU A 230 -15.11 -38.59 -3.73
C GLU A 230 -13.80 -38.20 -4.44
N ASP A 231 -12.92 -39.20 -4.52
CA ASP A 231 -11.47 -39.19 -4.63
C ASP A 231 -10.98 -39.47 -6.07
N MET A 232 -9.69 -39.17 -6.31
CA MET A 232 -8.81 -39.58 -7.41
C MET A 232 -8.81 -38.81 -8.75
N GLY A 233 -7.80 -37.95 -8.88
CA GLY A 233 -7.24 -37.48 -10.15
C GLY A 233 -6.19 -36.40 -9.92
N GLU A 234 -4.93 -36.81 -9.67
CA GLU A 234 -3.78 -35.90 -9.56
C GLU A 234 -3.65 -35.04 -10.82
N THR A 235 -4.14 -33.80 -10.70
CA THR A 235 -3.81 -32.69 -11.58
C THR A 235 -2.74 -31.87 -10.89
N PRO A 236 -1.66 -31.45 -11.58
CA PRO A 236 -0.63 -30.63 -10.96
C PRO A 236 -1.27 -29.35 -10.44
N PRO A 237 -0.85 -28.84 -9.27
CA PRO A 237 -1.44 -27.63 -8.70
C PRO A 237 -1.32 -26.50 -9.73
N PRO A 238 -2.37 -25.67 -9.90
CA PRO A 238 -2.32 -24.55 -10.81
C PRO A 238 -1.11 -23.69 -10.43
N THR A 239 -0.26 -23.41 -11.41
CA THR A 239 0.79 -22.41 -11.30
C THR A 239 0.14 -21.09 -10.91
N LEU A 240 0.23 -20.77 -9.62
CA LEU A 240 -0.21 -19.49 -9.06
C LEU A 240 0.56 -18.39 -9.77
N SER A 241 -0.07 -17.81 -10.78
CA SER A 241 0.32 -16.55 -11.38
C SER A 241 0.04 -15.50 -10.31
N ILE A 242 1.04 -15.26 -9.46
CA ILE A 242 1.10 -14.09 -8.58
C ILE A 242 0.80 -12.89 -9.48
N PRO A 243 -0.01 -11.90 -9.05
CA PRO A 243 -0.13 -10.67 -9.81
C PRO A 243 1.23 -9.97 -9.78
N THR A 244 2.06 -10.26 -10.79
CA THR A 244 3.24 -9.50 -11.20
C THR A 244 2.93 -8.00 -11.22
N THR A 245 1.65 -7.66 -11.41
CA THR A 245 0.97 -6.40 -11.22
C THR A 245 1.37 -5.53 -10.02
N ILE A 246 1.52 -6.05 -8.79
CA ILE A 246 1.92 -5.20 -7.64
C ILE A 246 3.40 -4.79 -7.77
N ALA A 247 4.25 -5.65 -8.34
CA ALA A 247 5.66 -5.35 -8.58
C ALA A 247 5.89 -4.50 -9.85
N VAL A 248 5.03 -4.64 -10.87
CA VAL A 248 5.09 -3.87 -12.13
C VAL A 248 4.67 -2.42 -11.90
N ALA A 249 3.67 -2.19 -11.07
CA ALA A 249 3.22 -0.85 -10.66
C ALA A 249 4.34 0.05 -10.13
N SER A 250 5.29 -0.51 -9.37
CA SER A 250 6.37 0.26 -8.73
C SER A 250 7.66 0.34 -9.59
N SER A 251 7.73 -0.34 -10.73
CA SER A 251 8.97 -0.50 -11.52
C SER A 251 8.92 0.11 -12.92
N ALA A 252 7.83 0.78 -13.31
CA ALA A 252 7.73 1.46 -14.60
C ALA A 252 8.69 2.67 -14.67
N PRO A 253 9.59 2.75 -15.66
CA PRO A 253 10.43 3.94 -15.86
C PRO A 253 9.59 5.12 -16.37
N PRO A 254 9.96 6.38 -16.02
CA PRO A 254 9.24 7.55 -16.52
C PRO A 254 9.30 7.63 -18.06
N PRO A 255 8.22 8.08 -18.74
CA PRO A 255 8.21 8.21 -20.18
C PRO A 255 9.29 9.19 -20.66
N ALA A 256 9.96 8.85 -21.76
CA ALA A 256 11.01 9.68 -22.35
C ALA A 256 10.43 11.02 -22.82
N ILE A 257 10.99 12.13 -22.33
CA ILE A 257 10.67 13.48 -22.78
C ILE A 257 11.10 13.60 -24.26
N PRO A 258 10.18 13.91 -25.20
CA PRO A 258 10.55 14.15 -26.59
C PRO A 258 11.51 15.35 -26.68
N ALA A 259 12.63 15.18 -27.38
CA ALA A 259 13.56 16.28 -27.63
C ALA A 259 12.86 17.43 -28.38
N PRO A 260 13.14 18.69 -28.06
CA PRO A 260 12.58 19.81 -28.80
C PRO A 260 13.09 19.76 -30.25
N ASN A 261 12.16 19.81 -31.20
CA ASN A 261 12.49 19.97 -32.61
C ASN A 261 13.29 21.27 -32.79
N VAL A 262 14.53 21.15 -33.26
CA VAL A 262 15.39 22.25 -33.71
C VAL A 262 15.12 22.52 -35.18
#